data_AF-A0A351V6B3-F1
#
_entry.id   AF-A0A351V6B3-F1
#
_cell.length_a   1.000
_cell.length_b   1.000
_cell.length_c   1.000
_cell.angle_alpha   90.00
_cell.angle_beta   90.00
_cell.angle_gamma   90.00
#
_symmetry.space_group_name_H-M   'P 1'
#
loop_
_entity.id
_entity.type
_entity.pdbx_description
1 polymer ?
#
loop_
_entity_poly.entity_id
_entity_poly.type
_entity_poly.pdbx_seq_one_letter_code
_entity_poly.pdbx_strand_id
1 'polypeptide(L)' 'MYYQEDCNLAMLDGKTIAVIGYGSQGHAHALNAKESGCNVIIGLYE' A
#
# COMPACT_ATOMS: atom_id res chain seq x y z
N MET A 1 4.37 0.86 21.76
CA MET A 1 3.24 0.54 20.86
C MET A 1 2.96 1.81 20.07
N TYR A 2 2.72 1.70 18.76
CA TYR A 2 2.46 2.85 17.89
C TYR A 2 0.99 2.86 17.49
N TYR A 3 0.41 4.05 17.39
CA TYR A 3 -0.96 4.30 17.00
C TYR A 3 -1.03 5.19 15.76
N GLN A 4 -2.25 5.44 15.27
CA GLN A 4 -2.45 6.24 14.06
C GLN A 4 -1.83 7.64 14.18
N GLU A 5 -1.87 8.24 15.37
CA GLU A 5 -1.33 9.56 15.67
C GLU A 5 0.21 9.62 15.66
N ASP A 6 0.88 8.47 15.82
CA ASP A 6 2.34 8.37 15.72
C ASP A 6 2.82 8.21 14.26
N CYS A 7 1.89 8.00 13.31
CA CYS A 7 2.18 7.67 11.92
C CYS A 7 1.81 8.82 10.96
N ASN A 8 2.70 9.15 10.03
CA ASN A 8 2.47 10.19 9.02
C ASN A 8 2.40 9.60 7.60
N LEU A 9 1.19 9.45 7.07
CA LEU A 9 0.93 8.98 5.71
C LEU A 9 1.45 9.92 4.61
N ALA A 10 1.57 11.23 4.89
CA ALA A 10 2.04 12.21 3.90
C ALA A 10 3.48 11.92 3.42
N MET A 11 4.25 11.11 4.16
CA MET A 11 5.57 10.64 3.72
C MET A 11 5.51 9.79 2.44
N LEU A 12 4.33 9.26 2.10
CA LEU A 12 4.08 8.45 0.91
C LEU A 12 3.44 9.27 -0.23
N ASP A 13 3.14 10.55 -0.02
CA ASP A 13 2.51 11.39 -1.04
C ASP A 13 3.36 11.48 -2.31
N GLY A 14 2.71 11.29 -3.47
CA GLY A 14 3.35 11.28 -4.78
C GLY A 14 4.25 10.07 -5.05
N LYS A 15 4.39 9.13 -4.11
CA LYS A 15 5.12 7.87 -4.34
C LYS A 15 4.20 6.81 -4.92
N THR A 16 4.77 5.96 -5.78
CA THR A 16 4.10 4.75 -6.28
C THR A 16 4.52 3.55 -5.44
N ILE A 17 3.55 2.82 -4.90
CA ILE A 17 3.75 1.58 -4.16
C ILE A 17 3.55 0.41 -5.11
N ALA A 18 4.60 -0.37 -5.36
CA ALA A 18 4.50 -1.59 -6.14
C ALA A 18 4.30 -2.81 -5.23
N VAL A 19 3.18 -3.51 -5.41
CA VAL A 19 2.91 -4.79 -4.74
C VAL A 19 3.22 -5.92 -5.71
N ILE A 20 4.24 -6.73 -5.40
CA ILE A 20 4.66 -7.85 -6.25
C ILE A 20 3.98 -9.14 -5.79
N GLY A 21 3.15 -9.70 -6.66
CA GLY A 21 2.29 -10.84 -6.36
C GLY A 21 0.96 -10.43 -5.72
N TYR A 22 -0.12 -11.11 -6.13
CA TYR A 22 -1.49 -10.80 -5.71
C TYR A 22 -2.20 -11.99 -5.06
N GLY A 23 -1.49 -12.68 -4.16
CA GLY A 23 -2.08 -13.65 -3.25
C GLY A 23 -2.82 -12.97 -2.09
N SER A 24 -3.14 -13.71 -1.03
CA SER A 24 -3.91 -13.20 0.13
C SER A 24 -3.34 -11.90 0.74
N GLN A 25 -2.03 -11.87 1.02
CA GLN A 25 -1.37 -10.68 1.60
C GLN A 25 -1.23 -9.53 0.60
N GLY A 26 -0.90 -9.84 -0.66
CA GLY A 26 -0.79 -8.83 -1.72
C GLY A 26 -2.13 -8.14 -1.97
N HIS A 27 -3.22 -8.90 -2.01
CA HIS A 27 -4.58 -8.40 -2.12
C HIS A 27 -4.95 -7.48 -0.94
N ALA A 28 -4.77 -7.95 0.30
CA ALA A 28 -5.12 -7.17 1.49
C ALA A 28 -4.30 -5.87 1.60
N HIS A 29 -2.98 -5.94 1.39
CA HIS A 29 -2.13 -4.75 1.46
C HIS A 29 -2.41 -3.76 0.34
N ALA A 30 -2.63 -4.23 -0.89
CA ALA A 30 -2.92 -3.35 -2.02
C ALA A 30 -4.24 -2.60 -1.82
N LEU A 31 -5.30 -3.30 -1.38
CA LEU A 31 -6.60 -2.66 -1.13
C LEU A 31 -6.54 -1.68 0.03
N ASN A 32 -5.97 -2.07 1.18
CA ASN A 32 -5.89 -1.18 2.33
C ASN A 32 -5.07 0.09 2.03
N ALA A 33 -3.95 -0.05 1.32
CA ALA A 33 -3.12 1.10 0.93
C ALA A 33 -3.84 2.00 -0.09
N LYS A 34 -4.54 1.42 -1.07
CA LYS A 34 -5.33 2.15 -2.05
C LYS A 34 -6.48 2.92 -1.39
N GLU A 35 -7.20 2.30 -0.46
CA GLU A 35 -8.28 2.93 0.31
C GLU A 35 -7.74 4.02 1.26
N SER A 36 -6.49 3.89 1.71
CA SER A 36 -5.78 4.93 2.47
C SER A 36 -5.28 6.10 1.60
N GLY A 37 -5.57 6.11 0.30
CA GLY A 37 -5.22 7.19 -0.63
C GLY A 37 -3.87 7.05 -1.32
N CYS A 38 -3.16 5.94 -1.13
CA CYS A 38 -1.87 5.72 -1.78
C CYS A 38 -2.01 5.30 -3.26
N ASN A 39 -1.03 5.67 -4.09
CA ASN A 39 -0.94 5.20 -5.46
C ASN A 39 -0.32 3.80 -5.50
N VAL A 40 -1.12 2.78 -5.82
CA VAL A 40 -0.72 1.36 -5.79
C VAL A 40 -0.76 0.76 -7.19
N ILE A 41 0.31 0.04 -7.56
CA ILE A 41 0.38 -0.82 -8.75
C ILE A 41 0.67 -2.26 -8.34
N ILE A 42 0.20 -3.22 -9.14
CA ILE A 42 0.39 -4.66 -8.89
C ILE A 42 1.28 -5.24 -9.99
N GLY A 43 2.39 -5.86 -9.59
CA GLY A 43 3.26 -6.61 -10.49
C GLY A 43 2.95 -8.11 -10.41
N LEU A 44 2.56 -8.70 -11.54
CA LEU A 44 2.39 -10.15 -11.71
C LEU A 44 3.41 -10.65 -12.74
N TYR A 45 3.62 -11.98 -12.79
CA TYR A 45 4.37 -12.60 -13.88
C TYR A 45 3.56 -12.54 -15.19
N GLU A 46 4.25 -12.63 -16.34
CA GLU A 46 3.60 -12.85 -17.65
C GLU A 46 3.08 -14.28 -17.79
#